data_AF-A0A7L1W418-F1
#
_entry.id   AF-A0A7L1W418-F1
#
_cell.length_a   1.000
_cell.length_b   1.000
_cell.length_c   1.000
_cell.angle_alpha   90.00
_cell.angle_beta   90.00
_cell.angle_gamma   90.00
#
_symmetry.space_group_name_H-M   'P 1'
#
loop_
_entity.id
_entity.type
_entity.pdbx_description
1 polymer ?
#
loop_
_entity_poly.entity_id
_entity_poly.type
_entity_poly.pdbx_seq_one_letter_code
_entity_poly.pdbx_strand_id
1 'polypeptide(L)'
;AGVESPTHEIRADADPSARSAKSIVITLANKHTFDRPVEILIHPSEPHMPHVLMEEGDMTPAEYERHLKGKNDFIKGTKKDPSAKKKTEIIRKRLYKDIPHHPVIMLNFCPDLRTVQPSLQKAQGEFIFLVDCSRSMSGVNINRAKDALLVILKSLMPACLFNVIGFGSTFKTLFPVSQAYCEESLAIACQSIRRIQADMGSINLLSPLKWVIRQPIHRGHPRLLFLLMGGAISNTGKVLELLRDHSSSTRCYSFGVGPNACRRLVRGLAAVSRGISEFLAEGERLQPKMIRSLKKAMAPVLSDVSVEWVFPESTEVLVSPVSTSCLFPGDHLVSYSVICDTSPYLSNPRSDKRRRYSMMHSQESGSSVFFHSQEEGAGLESWNHSRDSEGSCPTEHSPEHLGVGRDPGGEADPLSHRSGMDMKAPSRRRAYSTTQISDQEPRRKVPTASDPGTALVKNPLRKTHLQDLQQVSPEPWQVDFQ
;
A
#
# COMPACT_ATOMS: atom_id res chain seq x y z
N ALA A 1 -13.23 4.60 -23.79
CA ALA A 1 -11.86 4.75 -23.30
C ALA A 1 -11.01 5.47 -24.36
N GLY A 2 -9.94 6.15 -23.96
CA GLY A 2 -9.02 6.83 -24.86
C GLY A 2 -7.64 7.01 -24.23
N VAL A 3 -6.66 7.41 -25.03
CA VAL A 3 -5.30 7.73 -24.60
C VAL A 3 -4.86 8.97 -25.34
N GLU A 4 -4.21 9.89 -24.65
CA GLU A 4 -3.57 11.06 -25.24
C GLU A 4 -2.23 11.33 -24.56
N SER A 5 -1.39 12.14 -25.19
CA SER A 5 -0.12 12.57 -24.61
C SER A 5 0.10 14.04 -24.98
N PRO A 6 0.19 14.94 -23.98
CA PRO A 6 0.46 16.36 -24.23
C PRO A 6 1.93 16.63 -24.57
N THR A 7 2.82 15.64 -24.37
CA THR A 7 4.27 15.83 -24.48
C THR A 7 4.88 15.22 -25.74
N HIS A 8 4.34 14.09 -26.20
CA HIS A 8 4.86 13.29 -27.30
C HIS A 8 3.73 12.76 -28.19
N GLU A 9 4.01 12.60 -29.48
CA GLU A 9 3.13 11.85 -30.38
C GLU A 9 3.15 10.37 -30.00
N ILE A 10 1.96 9.77 -29.88
CA ILE A 10 1.76 8.38 -29.49
C ILE A 10 0.96 7.62 -30.54
N ARG A 11 1.14 6.30 -30.56
CA ARG A 11 0.30 5.34 -31.28
C ARG A 11 -0.34 4.41 -30.25
N ALA A 12 -1.63 4.18 -30.42
CA ALA A 12 -2.38 3.24 -29.60
C ALA A 12 -2.80 2.08 -30.51
N ASP A 13 -2.14 0.94 -30.33
CA ASP A 13 -2.37 -0.27 -31.10
C ASP A 13 -3.12 -1.29 -30.24
N ALA A 14 -3.87 -2.17 -30.88
CA ALA A 14 -4.42 -3.36 -30.27
C ALA A 14 -3.83 -4.59 -30.98
N ASP A 15 -3.73 -5.71 -30.27
CA ASP A 15 -3.38 -6.97 -30.91
C ASP A 15 -4.37 -7.23 -32.06
N PRO A 16 -3.93 -7.50 -33.30
CA PRO A 16 -4.81 -7.77 -34.44
C PRO A 16 -5.81 -8.91 -34.19
N SER A 17 -5.50 -9.81 -33.26
CA SER A 17 -6.35 -10.93 -32.85
C SER A 17 -7.26 -10.63 -31.65
N ALA A 18 -7.12 -9.46 -31.03
CA ALA A 18 -7.92 -9.07 -29.87
C ALA A 18 -9.39 -8.88 -30.25
N ARG A 19 -10.26 -9.68 -29.63
CA ARG A 19 -11.72 -9.54 -29.76
C ARG A 19 -12.30 -8.37 -28.96
N SER A 20 -11.46 -7.64 -28.22
CA SER A 20 -11.85 -6.53 -27.35
C SER A 20 -10.65 -5.64 -27.07
N ALA A 21 -10.87 -4.32 -26.96
CA ALA A 21 -9.87 -3.34 -26.56
C ALA A 21 -9.52 -3.39 -25.05
N LYS A 22 -9.60 -4.58 -24.43
CA LYS A 22 -9.22 -4.81 -23.02
C LYS A 22 -7.71 -4.70 -22.79
N SER A 23 -6.92 -4.92 -23.83
CA SER A 23 -5.48 -4.71 -23.83
C SER A 23 -5.14 -3.79 -24.98
N ILE A 24 -4.40 -2.72 -24.68
CA ILE A 24 -3.91 -1.75 -25.64
C ILE A 24 -2.41 -1.59 -25.43
N VAL A 25 -1.67 -1.42 -26.53
CA VAL A 25 -0.24 -1.15 -26.51
C VAL A 25 -0.07 0.30 -26.93
N ILE A 26 0.59 1.09 -26.08
CA ILE A 26 0.87 2.49 -26.34
C ILE A 26 2.35 2.61 -26.67
N THR A 27 2.68 3.10 -27.86
CA THR A 27 4.06 3.35 -28.28
C THR A 27 4.25 4.83 -28.62
N LEU A 28 5.47 5.34 -28.44
CA LEU A 28 5.79 6.66 -28.97
C LEU A 28 5.92 6.58 -30.49
N ALA A 29 5.31 7.53 -31.20
CA ALA A 29 5.41 7.58 -32.66
C ALA A 29 6.86 7.83 -33.12
N ASN A 30 7.62 8.57 -32.32
CA ASN A 30 9.03 8.90 -32.54
C ASN A 30 9.88 8.39 -31.36
N LYS A 31 11.14 8.07 -31.62
CA LYS A 31 12.09 7.66 -30.58
C LYS A 31 12.26 8.78 -29.54
N HIS A 32 12.21 8.42 -28.26
CA HIS A 32 12.37 9.37 -27.18
C HIS A 32 13.78 10.00 -27.17
N THR A 33 13.83 11.33 -27.09
CA THR A 33 15.07 12.13 -27.10
C THR A 33 15.63 12.42 -25.71
N PHE A 34 14.89 12.09 -24.64
CA PHE A 34 15.27 12.30 -23.24
C PHE A 34 15.54 13.77 -22.84
N ASP A 35 15.02 14.71 -23.63
CA ASP A 35 15.01 16.15 -23.37
C ASP A 35 13.93 16.55 -22.36
N ARG A 36 12.86 15.78 -22.25
CA ARG A 36 11.72 16.03 -21.35
C ARG A 36 11.07 14.72 -20.87
N PRO A 37 10.26 14.74 -19.80
CA PRO A 37 9.46 13.59 -19.37
C PRO A 37 8.36 13.22 -20.37
N VAL A 38 8.02 11.94 -20.45
CA VAL A 38 6.82 11.47 -21.15
C VAL A 38 5.63 11.56 -20.21
N GLU A 39 4.57 12.21 -20.67
CA GLU A 39 3.27 12.26 -19.99
C GLU A 39 2.23 11.58 -20.88
N ILE A 40 1.57 10.55 -20.34
CA ILE A 40 0.49 9.81 -21.01
C ILE A 40 -0.76 9.93 -20.13
N LEU A 41 -1.83 10.44 -20.70
CA LEU A 41 -3.13 10.54 -20.07
C LEU A 41 -4.01 9.40 -20.57
N ILE A 42 -4.45 8.55 -19.65
CA ILE A 42 -5.31 7.40 -19.95
C ILE A 42 -6.72 7.74 -19.46
N HIS A 43 -7.68 7.61 -20.37
CA HIS A 43 -9.10 7.86 -20.13
C HIS A 43 -9.86 6.53 -20.14
N PRO A 44 -9.81 5.74 -19.05
CA PRO A 44 -10.49 4.43 -18.99
C PRO A 44 -12.01 4.60 -19.01
N SER A 45 -12.73 3.63 -19.61
CA SER A 45 -14.20 3.61 -19.57
C SER A 45 -14.74 3.36 -18.16
N GLU A 46 -13.97 2.64 -17.32
CA GLU A 46 -14.32 2.29 -15.94
C GLU A 46 -13.25 2.80 -14.96
N PRO A 47 -13.13 4.12 -14.73
CA PRO A 47 -12.00 4.73 -14.01
C PRO A 47 -11.81 4.26 -12.56
N HIS A 48 -12.85 3.67 -11.97
CA HIS A 48 -12.84 3.19 -10.59
C HIS A 48 -12.52 1.70 -10.46
N MET A 49 -12.29 0.99 -11.57
CA MET A 49 -11.79 -0.38 -11.56
C MET A 49 -10.26 -0.42 -11.47
N PRO A 50 -9.68 -1.52 -10.95
CA PRO A 50 -8.23 -1.70 -10.96
C PRO A 50 -7.71 -1.85 -12.40
N HIS A 51 -6.66 -1.10 -12.73
CA HIS A 51 -5.97 -1.15 -14.03
C HIS A 51 -4.55 -1.64 -13.83
N VAL A 52 -4.08 -2.48 -14.76
CA VAL A 52 -2.69 -2.96 -14.79
C VAL A 52 -2.02 -2.38 -16.02
N LEU A 53 -0.88 -1.72 -15.80
CA LEU A 53 0.00 -1.21 -16.84
C LEU A 53 1.29 -2.01 -16.78
N MET A 54 1.88 -2.27 -17.94
CA MET A 54 3.18 -2.94 -18.04
C MET A 54 4.08 -2.12 -18.97
N GLU A 55 5.28 -1.84 -18.50
CA GLU A 55 6.36 -1.28 -19.30
C GLU A 55 7.42 -2.37 -19.48
N GLU A 56 7.81 -2.64 -20.73
CA GLU A 56 8.86 -3.60 -21.02
C GLU A 56 10.24 -3.02 -20.67
N GLY A 57 11.16 -3.89 -20.28
CA GLY A 57 12.56 -3.51 -20.07
C GLY A 57 13.27 -3.20 -21.41
N ASP A 58 14.35 -2.44 -21.35
CA ASP A 58 15.18 -2.11 -22.52
C ASP A 58 16.03 -3.28 -23.05
N MET A 59 16.03 -4.43 -22.37
CA MET A 59 16.80 -5.62 -22.72
C MET A 59 15.92 -6.85 -22.84
N THR A 60 16.18 -7.66 -23.86
CA THR A 60 15.64 -9.03 -23.94
C THR A 60 16.26 -9.92 -22.85
N PRO A 61 15.60 -11.04 -22.47
CA PRO A 61 16.17 -11.98 -21.49
C PRO A 61 17.59 -12.46 -21.82
N ALA A 62 17.89 -12.66 -23.11
CA ALA A 62 19.22 -13.10 -23.57
C ALA A 62 20.29 -11.98 -23.47
N GLU A 63 19.91 -10.74 -23.73
CA GLU A 63 20.80 -9.58 -23.55
C GLU A 63 21.09 -9.33 -22.08
N TYR A 64 20.07 -9.46 -21.22
CA TYR A 64 20.24 -9.33 -19.79
C TYR A 64 21.13 -10.42 -19.21
N GLU A 65 21.05 -11.67 -19.69
CA GLU A 65 21.98 -12.72 -19.30
C GLU A 65 23.44 -12.35 -19.64
N ARG A 66 23.68 -11.80 -20.84
CA ARG A 66 25.01 -11.32 -21.23
C ARG A 66 25.47 -10.16 -20.36
N HIS A 67 24.56 -9.24 -20.05
CA HIS A 67 24.80 -8.11 -19.15
C HIS A 67 25.23 -8.59 -17.76
N LEU A 68 24.51 -9.56 -17.18
CA LEU A 68 24.82 -10.15 -15.88
C LEU A 68 26.19 -10.82 -15.85
N LYS A 69 26.55 -11.58 -16.89
CA LYS A 69 27.88 -12.22 -17.01
C LYS A 69 29.04 -11.22 -16.98
N GLY A 70 28.80 -9.96 -17.37
CA GLY A 70 29.78 -8.87 -17.29
C GLY A 70 29.89 -8.21 -15.91
N LYS A 71 29.05 -8.54 -14.93
CA LYS A 71 29.04 -7.87 -13.62
C LYS A 71 29.94 -8.54 -12.59
N ASN A 72 30.78 -7.74 -11.94
CA ASN A 72 31.77 -8.21 -10.97
C ASN A 72 31.18 -9.00 -9.80
N ASP A 73 30.03 -8.59 -9.27
CA ASP A 73 29.32 -9.28 -8.19
C ASP A 73 28.77 -10.63 -8.64
N PHE A 74 28.22 -10.72 -9.85
CA PHE A 74 27.78 -11.97 -10.46
C PHE A 74 28.96 -12.90 -10.75
N ILE A 75 30.06 -12.39 -11.34
CA ILE A 75 31.28 -13.16 -11.62
C ILE A 75 31.89 -13.71 -10.32
N LYS A 76 32.09 -12.87 -9.30
CA LYS A 76 32.66 -13.29 -8.01
C LYS A 76 31.73 -14.27 -7.29
N GLY A 77 30.43 -14.00 -7.32
CA GLY A 77 29.42 -14.86 -6.68
C GLY A 77 29.35 -16.24 -7.31
N THR A 78 29.32 -16.31 -8.64
CA THR A 78 29.25 -17.59 -9.39
C THR A 78 30.56 -18.36 -9.39
N LYS A 79 31.72 -17.69 -9.32
CA LYS A 79 33.01 -18.35 -9.07
C LYS A 79 33.08 -19.00 -7.69
N LYS A 80 32.52 -18.34 -6.67
CA LYS A 80 32.48 -18.86 -5.30
C LYS A 80 31.48 -20.01 -5.16
N ASP A 81 30.31 -19.88 -5.77
CA ASP A 81 29.27 -20.91 -5.78
C ASP A 81 28.48 -20.83 -7.10
N PRO A 82 28.64 -21.81 -8.01
CA PRO A 82 27.98 -21.82 -9.31
C PRO A 82 26.52 -22.31 -9.25
N SER A 83 25.96 -22.57 -8.06
CA SER A 83 24.61 -23.09 -7.89
C SER A 83 23.53 -22.16 -8.45
N ALA A 84 22.43 -22.77 -8.91
CA ALA A 84 21.21 -22.07 -9.34
C ALA A 84 20.72 -21.10 -8.25
N LYS A 85 20.67 -21.59 -7.00
CA LYS A 85 20.24 -20.82 -5.83
C LYS A 85 21.09 -19.55 -5.64
N LYS A 86 22.41 -19.63 -5.82
CA LYS A 86 23.28 -18.47 -5.68
C LYS A 86 23.09 -17.46 -6.79
N LYS A 87 22.93 -17.92 -8.03
CA LYS A 87 22.63 -17.04 -9.18
C LYS A 87 21.33 -16.28 -8.96
N THR A 88 20.26 -16.97 -8.58
CA THR A 88 18.96 -16.36 -8.28
C THR A 88 19.03 -15.38 -7.10
N GLU A 89 19.81 -15.68 -6.05
CA GLU A 89 20.02 -14.75 -4.93
C GLU A 89 20.71 -13.45 -5.38
N ILE A 90 21.71 -13.54 -6.25
CA ILE A 90 22.41 -12.37 -6.81
C ILE A 90 21.45 -11.56 -7.68
N ILE A 91 20.67 -12.21 -8.55
CA ILE A 91 19.66 -11.55 -9.39
C ILE A 91 18.65 -10.80 -8.52
N ARG A 92 18.08 -11.45 -7.51
CA ARG A 92 17.14 -10.83 -6.56
C ARG A 92 17.73 -9.57 -5.90
N LYS A 93 18.99 -9.64 -5.46
CA LYS A 93 19.72 -8.49 -4.88
C LYS A 93 20.04 -7.40 -5.91
N ARG A 94 19.96 -7.68 -7.20
CA ARG A 94 20.24 -6.71 -8.27
C ARG A 94 18.99 -6.11 -8.90
N LEU A 95 17.80 -6.69 -8.69
CA LEU A 95 16.54 -6.18 -9.26
C LEU A 95 16.36 -4.67 -9.05
N TYR A 96 16.69 -4.15 -7.87
CA TYR A 96 16.56 -2.71 -7.59
C TYR A 96 17.56 -1.83 -8.34
N LYS A 97 18.69 -2.38 -8.80
CA LYS A 97 19.72 -1.66 -9.59
C LYS A 97 19.45 -1.75 -11.08
N ASP A 98 18.87 -2.88 -11.50
CA ASP A 98 18.70 -3.24 -12.90
C ASP A 98 17.23 -3.01 -13.36
N ILE A 99 16.46 -2.18 -12.64
CA ILE A 99 15.03 -1.90 -12.93
C ILE A 99 14.79 -1.58 -14.42
N PRO A 100 15.58 -0.70 -15.09
CA PRO A 100 15.32 -0.35 -16.49
C PRO A 100 15.40 -1.53 -17.47
N HIS A 101 16.10 -2.61 -17.08
CA HIS A 101 16.33 -3.80 -17.90
C HIS A 101 15.22 -4.86 -17.73
N HIS A 102 14.31 -4.66 -16.78
CA HIS A 102 13.27 -5.64 -16.44
C HIS A 102 11.89 -5.07 -16.73
N PRO A 103 10.93 -5.91 -17.16
CA PRO A 103 9.54 -5.52 -17.20
C PRO A 103 9.05 -5.02 -15.83
N VAL A 104 8.34 -3.91 -15.84
CA VAL A 104 7.73 -3.30 -14.66
C VAL A 104 6.22 -3.29 -14.83
N ILE A 105 5.52 -3.89 -13.86
CA ILE A 105 4.06 -3.84 -13.79
C ILE A 105 3.65 -2.78 -12.77
N MET A 106 2.67 -1.96 -13.12
CA MET A 106 1.99 -1.03 -12.22
C MET A 106 0.51 -1.41 -12.11
N LEU A 107 0.05 -1.71 -10.90
CA LEU A 107 -1.36 -1.74 -10.54
C LEU A 107 -1.78 -0.33 -10.10
N ASN A 108 -2.83 0.21 -10.70
CA ASN A 108 -3.45 1.47 -10.33
C ASN A 108 -4.93 1.26 -10.01
N PHE A 109 -5.37 1.66 -8.81
CA PHE A 109 -6.75 1.54 -8.37
C PHE A 109 -7.22 2.83 -7.68
N CYS A 110 -8.21 3.48 -8.28
CA CYS A 110 -8.77 4.76 -7.85
C CYS A 110 -10.26 4.62 -7.54
N PRO A 111 -10.66 3.98 -6.42
CA PRO A 111 -12.06 3.82 -6.11
C PRO A 111 -12.72 5.19 -5.90
N ASP A 112 -13.89 5.41 -6.49
CA ASP A 112 -14.75 6.47 -5.98
C ASP A 112 -15.32 5.97 -4.67
N LEU A 113 -15.09 6.67 -3.56
CA LEU A 113 -15.68 6.37 -2.25
C LEU A 113 -16.71 7.42 -1.84
N ARG A 114 -16.94 8.44 -2.67
CA ARG A 114 -17.88 9.54 -2.40
C ARG A 114 -19.30 9.21 -2.84
N THR A 115 -19.43 8.40 -3.89
CA THR A 115 -20.69 8.04 -4.54
C THR A 115 -21.18 6.63 -4.18
N VAL A 116 -20.45 5.89 -3.34
CA VAL A 116 -20.67 4.45 -3.14
C VAL A 116 -21.84 4.15 -2.21
N GLN A 117 -22.50 3.05 -2.56
CA GLN A 117 -23.70 2.41 -2.03
C GLN A 117 -23.75 2.17 -0.50
N PRO A 118 -24.97 1.98 0.05
CA PRO A 118 -25.23 1.75 1.48
C PRO A 118 -24.60 0.49 2.12
N SER A 119 -23.93 -0.38 1.36
CA SER A 119 -23.23 -1.57 1.89
C SER A 119 -21.90 -1.24 2.56
N LEU A 120 -21.29 -0.09 2.27
CA LEU A 120 -20.19 0.45 3.05
C LEU A 120 -20.76 1.06 4.33
N GLN A 121 -20.61 0.32 5.44
CA GLN A 121 -20.90 0.86 6.77
C GLN A 121 -20.06 2.13 6.97
N LYS A 122 -20.67 3.17 7.54
CA LYS A 122 -19.93 4.40 7.91
C LYS A 122 -18.71 3.99 8.73
N ALA A 123 -17.56 4.61 8.45
CA ALA A 123 -16.29 4.21 9.04
C ALA A 123 -16.37 4.13 10.57
N GLN A 124 -16.15 2.92 11.09
CA GLN A 124 -15.81 2.68 12.48
C GLN A 124 -14.32 3.01 12.59
N GLY A 125 -13.93 4.10 13.24
CA GLY A 125 -12.54 4.56 13.26
C GLY A 125 -11.89 4.39 14.63
N GLU A 126 -10.55 4.32 14.67
CA GLU A 126 -9.80 4.52 15.91
C GLU A 126 -9.37 5.98 16.03
N PHE A 127 -10.04 6.75 16.89
CA PHE A 127 -9.81 8.17 17.08
C PHE A 127 -8.85 8.43 18.24
N ILE A 128 -7.63 8.87 17.92
CA ILE A 128 -6.62 9.19 18.93
C ILE A 128 -6.46 10.71 18.99
N PHE A 129 -6.83 11.30 20.12
CA PHE A 129 -6.70 12.74 20.38
C PHE A 129 -5.39 13.02 21.10
N LEU A 130 -4.40 13.59 20.41
CA LEU A 130 -3.15 14.08 20.99
C LEU A 130 -3.29 15.56 21.33
N VAL A 131 -3.13 15.90 22.60
CA VAL A 131 -3.41 17.23 23.14
C VAL A 131 -2.14 17.80 23.76
N ASP A 132 -1.63 18.89 23.18
CA ASP A 132 -0.53 19.65 23.75
C ASP A 132 -0.96 20.25 25.10
N CYS A 133 -0.23 19.90 26.14
CA CYS A 133 -0.37 20.34 27.53
C CYS A 133 0.88 21.09 28.00
N SER A 134 1.69 21.60 27.07
CA SER A 134 2.86 22.43 27.35
C SER A 134 2.49 23.83 27.80
N ARG A 135 3.49 24.60 28.27
CA ARG A 135 3.33 26.01 28.68
C ARG A 135 2.69 26.89 27.59
N SER A 136 2.91 26.57 26.31
CA SER A 136 2.33 27.33 25.17
C SER A 136 0.80 27.26 25.10
N MET A 137 0.21 26.23 25.72
CA MET A 137 -1.23 26.01 25.79
C MET A 137 -1.87 26.65 27.01
N SER A 138 -1.13 27.34 27.87
CA SER A 138 -1.67 27.95 29.10
C SER A 138 -2.82 28.95 28.85
N GLY A 139 -3.63 29.16 29.89
CA GLY A 139 -4.75 30.11 29.87
C GLY A 139 -5.86 29.70 28.92
N VAL A 140 -6.23 30.58 28.00
CA VAL A 140 -7.40 30.41 27.13
C VAL A 140 -7.23 29.24 26.14
N ASN A 141 -6.00 28.91 25.72
CA ASN A 141 -5.75 27.87 24.71
C ASN A 141 -6.11 26.47 25.22
N ILE A 142 -5.72 26.10 26.45
CA ILE A 142 -6.06 24.80 27.03
C ILE A 142 -7.56 24.68 27.29
N ASN A 143 -8.22 25.77 27.69
CA ASN A 143 -9.67 25.77 27.88
C ASN A 143 -10.40 25.57 26.54
N ARG A 144 -9.96 26.25 25.47
CA ARG A 144 -10.48 26.03 24.11
C ARG A 144 -10.28 24.58 23.64
N ALA A 145 -9.13 23.98 23.92
CA ALA A 145 -8.86 22.58 23.60
C ALA A 145 -9.82 21.65 24.37
N LYS A 146 -9.99 21.86 25.68
CA LYS A 146 -10.91 21.08 26.52
C LYS A 146 -12.34 21.14 26.03
N ASP A 147 -12.86 22.33 25.75
CA ASP A 147 -14.22 22.51 25.25
C ASP A 147 -14.43 21.83 23.90
N ALA A 148 -13.42 21.89 23.01
CA ALA A 148 -13.48 21.22 21.72
C ALA A 148 -13.38 19.70 21.81
N LEU A 149 -12.55 19.17 22.73
CA LEU A 149 -12.46 17.74 23.00
C LEU A 149 -13.77 17.18 23.55
N LEU A 150 -14.44 17.91 24.46
CA LEU A 150 -15.74 17.48 24.99
C LEU A 150 -16.81 17.40 23.89
N VAL A 151 -16.83 18.38 22.98
CA VAL A 151 -17.78 18.40 21.86
C VAL A 151 -17.48 17.30 20.84
N ILE A 152 -16.22 17.11 20.46
CA ILE A 152 -15.87 16.10 19.44
C ILE A 152 -16.09 14.67 19.97
N LEU A 153 -15.77 14.39 21.24
CA LEU A 153 -15.99 13.06 21.82
C LEU A 153 -17.47 12.71 21.82
N LYS A 154 -18.34 13.64 22.25
CA LYS A 154 -19.80 13.45 22.20
C LYS A 154 -20.37 13.33 20.78
N SER A 155 -19.58 13.66 19.76
CA SER A 155 -19.97 13.59 18.36
C SER A 155 -19.49 12.30 17.67
N LEU A 156 -18.73 11.44 18.37
CA LEU A 156 -18.32 10.15 17.83
C LEU A 156 -19.52 9.21 17.70
N MET A 157 -19.51 8.36 16.68
CA MET A 157 -20.52 7.33 16.50
C MET A 157 -20.28 6.16 17.46
N PRO A 158 -21.36 5.47 17.90
CA PRO A 158 -21.24 4.13 18.47
C PRO A 158 -20.44 3.21 17.52
N ALA A 159 -19.66 2.28 18.09
CA ALA A 159 -18.70 1.40 17.42
C ALA A 159 -17.33 1.99 17.05
N CYS A 160 -17.09 3.30 17.25
CA CYS A 160 -15.72 3.83 17.16
C CYS A 160 -14.85 3.39 18.36
N LEU A 161 -13.55 3.28 18.15
CA LEU A 161 -12.56 3.22 19.22
C LEU A 161 -11.99 4.62 19.46
N PHE A 162 -11.60 4.94 20.69
CA PHE A 162 -10.93 6.21 20.95
C PHE A 162 -9.92 6.16 22.11
N ASN A 163 -9.00 7.11 22.09
CA ASN A 163 -8.09 7.39 23.21
C ASN A 163 -7.74 8.88 23.27
N VAL A 164 -7.42 9.39 24.45
CA VAL A 164 -6.99 10.77 24.67
C VAL A 164 -5.60 10.75 25.29
N ILE A 165 -4.66 11.49 24.70
CA ILE A 165 -3.26 11.52 25.12
C ILE A 165 -2.85 12.98 25.32
N GLY A 166 -2.59 13.35 26.58
CA GLY A 166 -1.97 14.64 26.90
C GLY A 166 -0.46 14.54 26.77
N PHE A 167 0.20 15.53 26.17
CA PHE A 167 1.66 15.53 26.03
C PHE A 167 2.30 16.91 26.24
N GLY A 168 3.54 16.90 26.72
CA GLY A 168 4.46 18.02 26.85
C GLY A 168 5.88 17.48 26.81
N SER A 169 6.67 17.68 27.87
CA SER A 169 7.99 17.05 28.06
C SER A 169 7.86 15.51 28.14
N THR A 170 6.79 15.04 28.79
CA THR A 170 6.36 13.64 28.89
C THR A 170 4.98 13.49 28.23
N PHE A 171 4.38 12.29 28.26
CA PHE A 171 3.00 12.10 27.81
C PHE A 171 2.24 11.19 28.78
N LYS A 172 0.92 11.37 28.83
CA LYS A 172 0.00 10.56 29.63
C LYS A 172 -1.17 10.12 28.75
N THR A 173 -1.39 8.82 28.67
CA THR A 173 -2.54 8.25 27.98
C THR A 173 -3.72 8.14 28.95
N LEU A 174 -4.93 8.33 28.43
CA LEU A 174 -6.16 8.10 29.19
C LEU A 174 -6.39 6.61 29.40
N PHE A 175 -6.21 5.83 28.33
CA PHE A 175 -6.31 4.39 28.35
C PHE A 175 -5.00 3.74 27.87
N PRO A 176 -4.60 2.57 28.42
CA PRO A 176 -3.45 1.82 27.91
C PRO A 176 -3.61 1.37 26.47
N VAL A 177 -4.85 1.08 26.05
CA VAL A 177 -5.26 0.72 24.69
C VAL A 177 -6.54 1.50 24.38
N SER A 178 -6.77 1.87 23.12
CA SER A 178 -8.00 2.54 22.71
C SER A 178 -9.24 1.74 23.13
N GLN A 179 -10.24 2.44 23.66
CA GLN A 179 -11.46 1.83 24.20
C GLN A 179 -12.63 2.04 23.24
N ALA A 180 -13.59 1.13 23.28
CA ALA A 180 -14.84 1.30 22.56
C ALA A 180 -15.61 2.51 23.10
N TYR A 181 -16.21 3.27 22.19
CA TYR A 181 -17.09 4.37 22.54
C TYR A 181 -18.38 3.85 23.19
N CYS A 182 -18.51 4.09 24.49
CA CYS A 182 -19.71 3.80 25.30
C CYS A 182 -19.88 4.89 26.37
N GLU A 183 -21.01 4.88 27.09
CA GLU A 183 -21.30 5.90 28.10
C GLU A 183 -20.27 5.92 29.23
N GLU A 184 -19.81 4.76 29.68
CA GLU A 184 -18.81 4.62 30.74
C GLU A 184 -17.45 5.19 30.33
N SER A 185 -16.93 4.78 29.16
CA SER A 185 -15.64 5.25 28.66
C SER A 185 -15.67 6.75 28.34
N LEU A 186 -16.80 7.25 27.83
CA LEU A 186 -17.04 8.66 27.61
C LEU A 186 -17.05 9.46 28.92
N ALA A 187 -17.70 8.96 29.97
CA ALA A 187 -17.74 9.61 31.27
C ALA A 187 -16.34 9.75 31.88
N ILE A 188 -15.55 8.67 31.82
CA ILE A 188 -14.13 8.66 32.23
C ILE A 188 -13.33 9.71 31.44
N ALA A 189 -13.49 9.74 30.12
CA ALA A 189 -12.79 10.68 29.26
C ALA A 189 -13.16 12.13 29.57
N CYS A 190 -14.46 12.42 29.74
CA CYS A 190 -14.97 13.74 30.11
C CYS A 190 -14.42 14.23 31.46
N GLN A 191 -14.35 13.35 32.46
CA GLN A 191 -13.78 13.68 33.76
C GLN A 191 -12.27 13.97 33.65
N SER A 192 -11.54 13.17 32.86
CA SER A 192 -10.12 13.38 32.62
C SER A 192 -9.84 14.69 31.88
N ILE A 193 -10.60 14.98 30.80
CA ILE A 193 -10.44 16.22 30.01
C ILE A 193 -10.66 17.46 30.87
N ARG A 194 -11.65 17.46 31.77
CA ARG A 194 -11.87 18.58 32.71
C ARG A 194 -10.67 18.85 33.61
N ARG A 195 -9.86 17.83 33.91
CA ARG A 195 -8.64 17.93 34.74
C ARG A 195 -7.37 18.26 33.95
N ILE A 196 -7.41 18.27 32.61
CA ILE A 196 -6.25 18.65 31.80
C ILE A 196 -5.82 20.09 32.14
N GLN A 197 -4.52 20.26 32.33
CA GLN A 197 -3.84 21.53 32.57
C GLN A 197 -2.61 21.66 31.66
N ALA A 198 -2.12 22.89 31.50
CA ALA A 198 -0.94 23.21 30.69
C ALA A 198 0.35 23.16 31.52
N ASP A 199 0.56 22.08 32.26
CA ASP A 199 1.61 21.90 33.27
C ASP A 199 2.72 20.93 32.84
N MET A 200 2.67 20.38 31.62
CA MET A 200 3.61 19.36 31.17
C MET A 200 4.94 19.92 30.61
N GLY A 201 5.26 21.19 30.85
CA GLY A 201 6.57 21.77 30.51
C GLY A 201 6.75 22.11 29.02
N SER A 202 7.80 21.56 28.40
CA SER A 202 8.15 21.80 26.99
C SER A 202 7.35 20.88 26.05
N ILE A 203 7.68 20.81 24.77
CA ILE A 203 6.94 20.00 23.78
C ILE A 203 7.83 18.89 23.24
N ASN A 204 7.43 17.64 23.44
CA ASN A 204 8.04 16.45 22.85
C ASN A 204 6.97 15.58 22.15
N LEU A 205 6.69 15.87 20.89
CA LEU A 205 5.70 15.14 20.09
C LEU A 205 6.19 13.75 19.62
N LEU A 206 7.51 13.54 19.53
CA LEU A 206 8.06 12.32 18.96
C LEU A 206 7.77 11.09 19.84
N SER A 207 7.85 11.24 21.17
CA SER A 207 7.56 10.17 22.12
C SER A 207 6.12 9.64 22.05
N PRO A 208 5.06 10.48 22.19
CA PRO A 208 3.69 10.00 22.08
C PRO A 208 3.38 9.49 20.67
N LEU A 209 3.93 10.10 19.60
CA LEU A 209 3.70 9.60 18.24
C LEU A 209 4.30 8.20 18.01
N LYS A 210 5.51 7.95 18.52
CA LYS A 210 6.11 6.60 18.51
C LYS A 210 5.26 5.59 19.30
N TRP A 211 4.71 6.00 20.43
CA TRP A 211 3.83 5.16 21.23
C TRP A 211 2.56 4.80 20.45
N VAL A 212 1.93 5.78 19.81
CA VAL A 212 0.72 5.59 18.99
C VAL A 212 1.01 4.63 17.84
N ILE A 213 2.08 4.83 17.10
CA ILE A 213 2.44 3.99 15.95
C ILE A 213 2.69 2.52 16.36
N ARG A 214 3.20 2.28 17.57
CA ARG A 214 3.42 0.92 18.10
C ARG A 214 2.14 0.23 18.53
N GLN A 215 1.03 0.95 18.70
CA GLN A 215 -0.24 0.34 19.04
C GLN A 215 -0.76 -0.50 17.86
N PRO A 216 -1.35 -1.67 18.12
CA PRO A 216 -1.90 -2.52 17.08
C PRO A 216 -2.95 -1.76 16.26
N ILE A 217 -2.97 -2.00 14.95
CA ILE A 217 -4.01 -1.47 14.07
C ILE A 217 -5.17 -2.45 14.12
N HIS A 218 -6.37 -1.94 14.40
CA HIS A 218 -7.58 -2.74 14.50
C HIS A 218 -8.22 -2.86 13.11
N ARG A 219 -8.55 -4.10 12.70
CA ARG A 219 -9.25 -4.36 11.43
C ARG A 219 -10.57 -3.60 11.39
N GLY A 220 -10.93 -3.08 10.21
CA GLY A 220 -12.10 -2.21 10.07
C GLY A 220 -11.97 -0.81 10.68
N HIS A 221 -10.91 -0.53 11.46
CA HIS A 221 -10.75 0.71 12.23
C HIS A 221 -9.50 1.49 11.84
N PRO A 222 -9.55 2.27 10.74
CA PRO A 222 -8.43 3.13 10.36
C PRO A 222 -8.07 4.08 11.51
N ARG A 223 -6.77 4.33 11.69
CA ARG A 223 -6.29 5.21 12.75
C ARG A 223 -6.40 6.68 12.33
N LEU A 224 -7.15 7.44 13.10
CA LEU A 224 -7.48 8.85 12.86
C LEU A 224 -6.88 9.67 14.00
N LEU A 225 -5.74 10.30 13.74
CA LEU A 225 -5.01 11.11 14.69
C LEU A 225 -5.52 12.54 14.68
N PHE A 226 -6.06 13.03 15.80
CA PHE A 226 -6.44 14.43 16.00
C PHE A 226 -5.39 15.09 16.89
N LEU A 227 -4.53 15.92 16.30
CA LEU A 227 -3.42 16.55 17.01
C LEU A 227 -3.70 18.04 17.24
N LEU A 228 -3.78 18.46 18.50
CA LEU A 228 -3.89 19.85 18.91
C LEU A 228 -2.54 20.34 19.42
N MET A 229 -1.99 21.40 18.83
CA MET A 229 -0.64 21.90 19.08
C MET A 229 -0.61 23.40 19.28
N GLY A 230 0.00 23.87 20.37
CA GLY A 230 0.11 25.29 20.73
C GLY A 230 1.46 25.94 20.42
N GLY A 231 2.49 25.13 20.20
CA GLY A 231 3.86 25.61 20.04
C GLY A 231 4.66 24.95 18.93
N ALA A 232 5.95 25.25 18.91
CA ALA A 232 6.92 24.70 17.97
C ALA A 232 7.80 23.62 18.60
N ILE A 233 8.31 22.72 17.76
CA ILE A 233 9.25 21.66 18.16
C ILE A 233 10.52 21.76 17.31
N SER A 234 11.66 21.41 17.90
CA SER A 234 12.96 21.40 17.22
C SER A 234 13.10 20.26 16.21
N ASN A 235 12.42 19.13 16.44
CA ASN A 235 12.56 17.88 15.68
C ASN A 235 11.47 17.67 14.61
N THR A 236 10.99 18.76 13.98
CA THR A 236 9.91 18.72 12.97
C THR A 236 10.18 17.69 11.87
N GLY A 237 11.39 17.62 11.31
CA GLY A 237 11.73 16.67 10.24
C GLY A 237 11.51 15.21 10.62
N LYS A 238 12.00 14.80 11.80
CA LYS A 238 11.87 13.42 12.31
C LYS A 238 10.42 13.02 12.55
N VAL A 239 9.59 13.96 12.99
CA VAL A 239 8.16 13.73 13.21
C VAL A 239 7.42 13.55 11.88
N LEU A 240 7.72 14.38 10.88
CA LEU A 240 7.13 14.28 9.55
C LEU A 240 7.54 12.98 8.84
N GLU A 241 8.79 12.58 8.96
CA GLU A 241 9.30 11.31 8.45
C GLU A 241 8.58 10.12 9.10
N LEU A 242 8.52 10.10 10.43
CA LEU A 242 7.85 9.03 11.17
C LEU A 242 6.37 8.86 10.77
N LEU A 243 5.63 9.96 10.59
CA LEU A 243 4.23 9.88 10.15
C LEU A 243 4.11 9.50 8.67
N ARG A 244 5.02 9.96 7.81
CA ARG A 244 5.04 9.59 6.39
C ARG A 244 5.16 8.07 6.21
N ASP A 245 6.04 7.44 6.99
CA ASP A 245 6.27 5.99 6.96
C ASP A 245 5.03 5.17 7.38
N HIS A 246 4.08 5.79 8.10
CA HIS A 246 2.86 5.17 8.60
C HIS A 246 1.58 5.77 7.99
N SER A 247 1.72 6.57 6.92
CA SER A 247 0.61 7.27 6.27
C SER A 247 -0.41 6.33 5.61
N SER A 248 -0.03 5.09 5.32
CA SER A 248 -0.94 4.07 4.77
C SER A 248 -2.00 3.59 5.76
N SER A 249 -1.76 3.77 7.06
CA SER A 249 -2.66 3.31 8.13
C SER A 249 -3.12 4.42 9.07
N THR A 250 -2.43 5.58 9.07
CA THR A 250 -2.69 6.69 9.98
C THR A 250 -2.95 7.99 9.22
N ARG A 251 -4.13 8.58 9.42
CA ARG A 251 -4.51 9.89 8.88
C ARG A 251 -4.43 10.94 9.99
N CYS A 252 -3.75 12.06 9.76
CA CYS A 252 -3.58 13.10 10.79
C CYS A 252 -4.37 14.38 10.48
N TYR A 253 -5.26 14.74 11.39
CA TYR A 253 -5.97 16.01 11.45
C TYR A 253 -5.27 16.89 12.48
N SER A 254 -4.55 17.91 12.03
CA SER A 254 -3.70 18.75 12.86
C SER A 254 -4.29 20.15 13.06
N PHE A 255 -4.25 20.63 14.29
CA PHE A 255 -4.84 21.91 14.70
C PHE A 255 -3.77 22.77 15.36
N GLY A 256 -3.43 23.89 14.72
CA GLY A 256 -2.59 24.92 15.32
C GLY A 256 -3.43 25.83 16.22
N VAL A 257 -3.17 25.81 17.52
CA VAL A 257 -3.91 26.58 18.53
C VAL A 257 -3.06 27.76 18.98
N GLY A 258 -3.52 28.98 18.69
CA GLY A 258 -2.83 30.19 19.09
C GLY A 258 -1.67 30.60 18.16
N PRO A 259 -1.06 31.77 18.42
CA PRO A 259 -0.12 32.40 17.50
C PRO A 259 1.23 31.69 17.40
N ASN A 260 1.61 30.94 18.43
CA ASN A 260 2.92 30.27 18.54
C ASN A 260 2.95 28.87 17.89
N ALA A 261 1.81 28.40 17.35
CA ALA A 261 1.72 27.10 16.73
C ALA A 261 2.60 27.01 15.47
N CYS A 262 3.43 25.97 15.38
CA CYS A 262 4.34 25.81 14.24
C CYS A 262 3.59 25.45 12.95
N ARG A 263 3.46 26.44 12.05
CA ARG A 263 2.78 26.26 10.75
C ARG A 263 3.40 25.17 9.89
N ARG A 264 4.73 25.08 9.85
CA ARG A 264 5.47 24.06 9.08
C ARG A 264 5.11 22.65 9.53
N LEU A 265 5.04 22.42 10.83
CA LEU A 265 4.72 21.13 11.39
C LEU A 265 3.25 20.77 11.19
N VAL A 266 2.33 21.67 11.55
CA VAL A 266 0.89 21.43 11.45
C VAL A 266 0.49 21.14 10.00
N ARG A 267 0.93 21.95 9.04
CA ARG A 267 0.70 21.69 7.60
C ARG A 267 1.42 20.44 7.11
N GLY A 268 2.67 20.25 7.54
CA GLY A 268 3.47 19.09 7.14
C GLY A 268 2.83 17.76 7.54
N LEU A 269 2.31 17.66 8.77
CA LEU A 269 1.66 16.44 9.27
C LEU A 269 0.42 16.08 8.46
N ALA A 270 -0.40 17.08 8.15
CA ALA A 270 -1.56 16.90 7.29
C ALA A 270 -1.12 16.49 5.87
N ALA A 271 -0.09 17.13 5.30
CA ALA A 271 0.39 16.81 3.97
C ALA A 271 0.95 15.38 3.85
N VAL A 272 1.83 14.95 4.78
CA VAL A 272 2.45 13.62 4.69
C VAL A 272 1.50 12.47 4.98
N SER A 273 0.43 12.71 5.75
CA SER A 273 -0.62 11.72 6.00
C SER A 273 -1.81 11.87 5.06
N ARG A 274 -1.83 12.89 4.18
CA ARG A 274 -2.98 13.36 3.39
C ARG A 274 -4.25 13.62 4.23
N GLY A 275 -4.07 14.10 5.46
CA GLY A 275 -5.12 14.58 6.34
C GLY A 275 -5.39 16.08 6.15
N ILE A 276 -5.80 16.76 7.21
CA ILE A 276 -6.21 18.17 7.15
C ILE A 276 -5.53 18.96 8.25
N SER A 277 -5.04 20.14 7.89
CA SER A 277 -4.52 21.10 8.86
C SER A 277 -5.44 22.31 8.99
N GLU A 278 -5.81 22.67 10.21
CA GLU A 278 -6.54 23.90 10.50
C GLU A 278 -5.78 24.74 11.52
N PHE A 279 -5.91 26.06 11.41
CA PHE A 279 -5.35 27.01 12.36
C PHE A 279 -6.50 27.77 13.02
N LEU A 280 -6.34 28.02 14.31
CA LEU A 280 -7.26 28.83 15.08
C LEU A 280 -6.78 30.28 15.10
N ALA A 281 -7.51 31.15 14.39
CA ALA A 281 -7.27 32.59 14.47
C ALA A 281 -7.78 33.16 15.79
N GLU A 282 -7.41 34.41 16.08
CA GLU A 282 -7.90 35.12 17.25
C GLU A 282 -9.44 35.29 17.19
N GLY A 283 -10.11 35.11 18.32
CA GLY A 283 -11.58 35.12 18.40
C GLY A 283 -12.30 33.89 17.85
N GLU A 284 -11.63 33.01 17.08
CA GLU A 284 -12.29 31.82 16.52
C GLU A 284 -12.49 30.71 17.57
N ARG A 285 -13.53 29.91 17.32
CA ARG A 285 -13.84 28.70 18.07
C ARG A 285 -13.17 27.48 17.43
N LEU A 286 -12.60 26.60 18.25
CA LEU A 286 -11.95 25.37 17.78
C LEU A 286 -12.98 24.26 17.43
N GLN A 287 -14.12 24.26 18.11
CA GLN A 287 -15.18 23.25 17.96
C GLN A 287 -15.64 23.08 16.50
N PRO A 288 -16.00 24.14 15.74
CA PRO A 288 -16.51 23.96 14.38
C PRO A 288 -15.46 23.39 13.40
N LYS A 289 -14.19 23.74 13.60
CA LYS A 289 -13.04 23.23 12.84
C LYS A 289 -12.85 21.73 13.11
N MET A 290 -12.80 21.36 14.38
CA MET A 290 -12.71 19.95 14.79
C MET A 290 -13.90 19.12 14.29
N ILE A 291 -15.13 19.62 14.36
CA ILE A 291 -16.32 18.93 13.82
C ILE A 291 -16.27 18.78 12.30
N ARG A 292 -15.79 19.80 11.56
CA ARG A 292 -15.59 19.70 10.11
C ARG A 292 -14.58 18.60 9.77
N SER A 293 -13.47 18.56 10.51
CA SER A 293 -12.45 17.52 10.35
C SER A 293 -12.99 16.13 10.72
N LEU A 294 -13.79 16.02 11.79
CA LEU A 294 -14.47 14.79 12.19
C LEU A 294 -15.39 14.27 11.08
N LYS A 295 -16.23 15.13 10.51
CA LYS A 295 -17.12 14.75 9.39
C LYS A 295 -16.35 14.13 8.21
N LYS A 296 -15.17 14.67 7.91
CA LYS A 296 -14.29 14.13 6.86
C LYS A 296 -13.59 12.84 7.28
N ALA A 297 -13.20 12.73 8.55
CA ALA A 297 -12.57 11.53 9.11
C ALA A 297 -13.53 10.33 9.17
N MET A 298 -14.83 10.59 9.29
CA MET A 298 -15.90 9.58 9.32
C MET A 298 -16.46 9.23 7.94
N ALA A 299 -15.87 9.75 6.86
CA ALA A 299 -16.26 9.36 5.51
C ALA A 299 -15.98 7.86 5.29
N PRO A 300 -16.68 7.20 4.34
CA PRO A 300 -16.43 5.78 4.04
C PRO A 300 -14.96 5.53 3.68
N VAL A 301 -14.37 4.49 4.30
CA VAL A 301 -12.96 4.11 4.09
C VAL A 301 -12.93 2.63 3.71
N LEU A 302 -12.13 2.28 2.70
CA LEU A 302 -11.75 0.88 2.48
C LEU A 302 -10.58 0.58 3.40
N SER A 303 -10.80 -0.29 4.38
CA SER A 303 -9.77 -0.79 5.28
C SER A 303 -9.31 -2.18 4.83
N ASP A 304 -8.15 -2.61 5.35
CA ASP A 304 -7.60 -3.95 5.10
C ASP A 304 -7.39 -4.30 3.61
N VAL A 305 -7.10 -3.29 2.77
CA VAL A 305 -6.81 -3.50 1.36
C VAL A 305 -5.46 -4.20 1.20
N SER A 306 -5.48 -5.33 0.49
CA SER A 306 -4.30 -6.11 0.18
C SER A 306 -4.22 -6.40 -1.32
N VAL A 307 -3.00 -6.49 -1.83
CA VAL A 307 -2.70 -6.85 -3.22
C VAL A 307 -1.91 -8.14 -3.20
N GLU A 308 -2.47 -9.20 -3.78
CA GLU A 308 -1.77 -10.46 -3.95
C GLU A 308 -1.26 -10.57 -5.38
N TRP A 309 0.06 -10.61 -5.52
CA TRP A 309 0.73 -10.85 -6.80
C TRP A 309 1.09 -12.32 -6.94
N VAL A 310 0.60 -12.97 -7.99
CA VAL A 310 0.83 -14.40 -8.26
C VAL A 310 1.71 -14.55 -9.48
N PHE A 311 2.92 -15.08 -9.29
CA PHE A 311 3.90 -15.32 -10.35
C PHE A 311 4.35 -16.80 -10.39
N PRO A 312 4.85 -17.29 -11.54
CA PRO A 312 5.48 -18.60 -11.62
C PRO A 312 6.68 -18.74 -10.65
N GLU A 313 7.00 -19.97 -10.22
CA GLU A 313 8.14 -20.22 -9.32
C GLU A 313 9.49 -19.84 -9.94
N SER A 314 9.55 -19.77 -11.27
CA SER A 314 10.74 -19.33 -12.01
C SER A 314 10.95 -17.83 -12.02
N THR A 315 10.11 -17.05 -11.36
CA THR A 315 10.13 -15.59 -11.45
C THR A 315 10.61 -14.97 -10.15
N GLU A 316 11.64 -14.14 -10.24
CA GLU A 316 12.06 -13.27 -9.15
C GLU A 316 11.41 -11.90 -9.29
N VAL A 317 10.93 -11.38 -8.17
CA VAL A 317 10.05 -10.21 -8.17
C VAL A 317 10.46 -9.23 -7.09
N LEU A 318 10.42 -7.94 -7.42
CA LEU A 318 10.54 -6.84 -6.48
C LEU A 318 9.22 -6.06 -6.45
N VAL A 319 8.51 -6.09 -5.31
CA VAL A 319 7.21 -5.41 -5.12
C VAL A 319 7.36 -4.17 -4.22
N SER A 320 6.66 -3.10 -4.56
CA SER A 320 6.55 -1.87 -3.76
C SER A 320 5.21 -1.15 -3.98
N PRO A 321 4.51 -0.63 -2.95
CA PRO A 321 4.76 -0.82 -1.53
C PRO A 321 4.30 -2.22 -1.07
N VAL A 322 4.75 -2.62 0.12
CA VAL A 322 4.47 -3.95 0.72
C VAL A 322 3.36 -3.87 1.78
N SER A 323 2.88 -2.67 2.09
CA SER A 323 1.96 -2.44 3.19
C SER A 323 0.50 -2.54 2.77
N THR A 324 -0.32 -3.06 3.70
CA THR A 324 -1.77 -2.89 3.66
C THR A 324 -2.12 -1.41 3.79
N SER A 325 -3.05 -0.96 2.97
CA SER A 325 -3.44 0.45 2.90
C SER A 325 -4.91 0.62 3.27
N CYS A 326 -5.21 1.67 4.03
CA CYS A 326 -6.56 2.20 4.11
C CYS A 326 -6.74 3.23 2.99
N LEU A 327 -7.78 3.11 2.18
CA LEU A 327 -8.11 4.08 1.13
C LEU A 327 -9.24 4.98 1.60
N PHE A 328 -8.92 6.26 1.76
CA PHE A 328 -9.87 7.31 2.08
C PHE A 328 -10.44 7.91 0.79
N PRO A 329 -11.56 8.64 0.84
CA PRO A 329 -12.10 9.29 -0.35
C PRO A 329 -11.08 10.22 -1.02
N GLY A 330 -10.80 9.96 -2.30
CA GLY A 330 -9.79 10.67 -3.09
C GLY A 330 -8.38 10.06 -3.03
N ASP A 331 -8.16 9.03 -2.22
CA ASP A 331 -6.93 8.24 -2.31
C ASP A 331 -6.96 7.32 -3.54
N HIS A 332 -5.76 6.96 -3.99
CA HIS A 332 -5.50 5.93 -4.97
C HIS A 332 -4.48 4.94 -4.41
N LEU A 333 -4.60 3.69 -4.83
CA LEU A 333 -3.65 2.62 -4.59
C LEU A 333 -2.81 2.43 -5.84
N VAL A 334 -1.50 2.60 -5.69
CA VAL A 334 -0.53 2.29 -6.74
C VAL A 334 0.48 1.30 -6.19
N SER A 335 0.68 0.19 -6.90
CA SER A 335 1.67 -0.83 -6.57
C SER A 335 2.46 -1.22 -7.80
N TYR A 336 3.77 -1.35 -7.64
CA TYR A 336 4.71 -1.70 -8.66
C TYR A 336 5.30 -3.08 -8.40
N SER A 337 5.59 -3.81 -9.48
CA SER A 337 6.25 -5.10 -9.46
C SER A 337 7.27 -5.17 -10.58
N VAL A 338 8.55 -5.28 -10.27
CA VAL A 338 9.62 -5.54 -11.24
C VAL A 338 9.81 -7.04 -11.35
N ILE A 339 9.82 -7.57 -12.57
CA ILE A 339 9.75 -9.00 -12.83
C ILE A 339 10.99 -9.45 -13.59
N CYS A 340 11.63 -10.51 -13.11
CA CYS A 340 12.73 -11.16 -13.81
C CYS A 340 12.46 -12.66 -13.95
N ASP A 341 12.43 -13.15 -15.19
CA ASP A 341 12.42 -14.58 -15.44
C ASP A 341 13.80 -15.18 -15.13
N THR A 342 13.81 -16.11 -14.18
CA THR A 342 15.00 -16.86 -13.77
C THR A 342 14.93 -18.33 -14.17
N SER A 343 13.95 -18.70 -15.00
CA SER A 343 13.86 -20.04 -15.62
C SER A 343 15.19 -20.53 -16.22
N PRO A 344 16.05 -19.69 -16.85
CA PRO A 344 17.32 -20.15 -17.41
C PRO A 344 18.34 -20.59 -16.37
N TYR A 345 18.17 -20.17 -15.11
CA TYR A 345 19.09 -20.44 -14.01
C TYR A 345 18.62 -21.56 -13.10
N LEU A 346 17.35 -21.94 -13.18
CA LEU A 346 16.83 -23.08 -12.45
C LEU A 346 17.40 -24.37 -13.04
N SER A 347 17.94 -25.23 -12.18
CA SER A 347 18.39 -26.56 -12.58
C SER A 347 17.19 -27.35 -13.10
N ASN A 348 17.28 -27.80 -14.36
CA ASN A 348 16.24 -28.60 -14.99
C ASN A 348 15.96 -29.86 -14.14
N PRO A 349 14.74 -30.09 -13.62
CA PRO A 349 14.44 -31.32 -12.88
C PRO A 349 14.55 -32.57 -13.75
N ARG A 350 14.67 -32.42 -15.08
CA ARG A 350 14.87 -33.53 -16.03
C ARG A 350 16.33 -33.94 -16.27
N SER A 351 17.33 -33.19 -15.78
CA SER A 351 18.74 -33.54 -15.99
C SER A 351 19.36 -34.43 -14.89
N ASP A 352 18.62 -34.78 -13.84
CA ASP A 352 19.11 -35.63 -12.74
C ASP A 352 18.81 -37.14 -12.95
N LYS A 353 19.00 -37.61 -14.20
CA LYS A 353 19.00 -39.05 -14.54
C LYS A 353 20.39 -39.56 -14.95
N ARG A 354 21.47 -38.86 -14.59
CA ARG A 354 22.83 -39.25 -15.00
C ARG A 354 23.82 -39.34 -13.86
N ARG A 355 23.46 -40.08 -12.81
CA ARG A 355 24.43 -40.74 -11.90
C ARG A 355 23.88 -42.06 -11.36
N ARG A 356 23.80 -43.08 -12.22
CA ARG A 356 23.98 -44.49 -11.83
C ARG A 356 24.63 -45.23 -12.98
N TYR A 357 25.95 -45.16 -13.04
CA TYR A 357 26.75 -46.31 -13.47
C TYR A 357 27.42 -46.81 -12.20
N SER A 358 26.83 -47.85 -11.60
CA SER A 358 27.58 -48.80 -10.80
C SER A 358 27.62 -50.06 -11.65
N MET A 359 28.85 -50.40 -12.01
CA MET A 359 29.29 -51.56 -12.77
C MET A 359 28.79 -52.85 -12.10
N MET A 360 28.21 -53.78 -12.87
CA MET A 360 28.40 -55.23 -12.74
C MET A 360 27.73 -55.98 -13.91
N HIS A 361 28.59 -56.51 -14.77
CA HIS A 361 28.52 -57.73 -15.60
C HIS A 361 27.28 -58.09 -16.44
N SER A 362 27.57 -58.15 -17.74
CA SER A 362 26.95 -58.99 -18.77
C SER A 362 27.19 -60.49 -18.52
N GLN A 363 26.13 -61.29 -18.53
CA GLN A 363 26.07 -62.69 -18.99
C GLN A 363 24.65 -62.89 -19.55
N GLU A 364 24.50 -62.91 -20.87
CA GLU A 364 24.43 -64.10 -21.75
C GLU A 364 22.99 -64.65 -21.93
N SER A 365 22.62 -64.72 -23.22
CA SER A 365 21.87 -65.81 -23.86
C SER A 365 20.36 -65.97 -23.61
N GLY A 366 19.58 -65.57 -24.63
CA GLY A 366 19.02 -66.49 -25.62
C GLY A 366 17.86 -67.44 -25.26
N SER A 367 16.79 -67.35 -26.08
CA SER A 367 15.66 -68.29 -26.23
C SER A 367 14.52 -68.17 -25.20
N SER A 368 13.27 -68.50 -25.44
CA SER A 368 12.40 -68.69 -26.63
C SER A 368 10.96 -68.95 -26.12
N VAL A 369 10.00 -69.05 -27.05
CA VAL A 369 8.67 -69.71 -26.96
C VAL A 369 7.42 -68.82 -26.67
N PHE A 370 6.74 -68.43 -27.78
CA PHE A 370 5.31 -68.57 -28.17
C PHE A 370 4.14 -68.41 -27.15
N PHE A 371 2.87 -68.01 -27.42
CA PHE A 371 1.94 -67.82 -28.58
C PHE A 371 0.96 -66.64 -28.19
N HIS A 372 0.57 -65.66 -29.03
CA HIS A 372 -0.67 -65.53 -29.89
C HIS A 372 -2.02 -65.63 -29.12
N SER A 373 -3.12 -64.92 -29.38
CA SER A 373 -3.65 -64.15 -30.53
C SER A 373 -4.93 -63.37 -30.09
N GLN A 374 -5.29 -62.28 -30.81
CA GLN A 374 -6.65 -61.83 -31.26
C GLN A 374 -7.85 -61.71 -30.27
N GLU A 375 -8.91 -60.91 -30.47
CA GLU A 375 -9.40 -59.96 -31.47
C GLU A 375 -10.58 -59.18 -30.86
N GLU A 376 -11.01 -58.14 -31.55
CA GLU A 376 -12.16 -57.26 -31.28
C GLU A 376 -13.54 -57.94 -31.30
N GLY A 377 -14.45 -57.38 -30.48
CA GLY A 377 -15.71 -56.77 -30.94
C GLY A 377 -16.89 -57.66 -31.36
N ALA A 378 -18.05 -57.46 -30.71
CA ALA A 378 -19.30 -57.06 -31.38
C ALA A 378 -20.52 -57.09 -30.44
N GLY A 379 -21.28 -55.98 -30.46
CA GLY A 379 -22.75 -55.90 -30.37
C GLY A 379 -23.43 -56.26 -29.04
N LEU A 380 -24.65 -55.84 -28.75
CA LEU A 380 -25.62 -54.88 -29.30
C LEU A 380 -26.84 -55.02 -28.37
N GLU A 381 -27.59 -53.93 -28.15
CA GLU A 381 -29.01 -53.91 -27.71
C GLU A 381 -29.30 -54.32 -26.24
N SER A 382 -30.29 -53.78 -25.52
CA SER A 382 -31.42 -52.90 -25.84
C SER A 382 -32.19 -52.61 -24.54
N TRP A 383 -32.60 -51.35 -24.36
CA TRP A 383 -33.88 -50.89 -23.74
C TRP A 383 -34.06 -51.10 -22.22
N ASN A 384 -34.80 -50.30 -21.47
CA ASN A 384 -35.42 -48.98 -21.62
C ASN A 384 -36.01 -48.62 -20.24
N HIS A 385 -36.30 -47.32 -20.05
CA HIS A 385 -37.28 -46.76 -19.11
C HIS A 385 -36.93 -46.80 -17.60
N SER A 386 -37.18 -45.77 -16.80
CA SER A 386 -37.97 -44.54 -16.95
C SER A 386 -37.74 -43.62 -15.74
N ARG A 387 -37.84 -42.30 -15.98
CA ARG A 387 -38.56 -41.23 -15.24
C ARG A 387 -38.83 -41.41 -13.74
N ASP A 388 -38.95 -40.39 -12.91
CA ASP A 388 -38.78 -38.94 -12.91
C ASP A 388 -39.08 -38.54 -11.46
N SER A 389 -38.80 -37.27 -11.15
CA SER A 389 -39.53 -36.45 -10.19
C SER A 389 -39.18 -36.50 -8.70
N GLU A 390 -38.57 -35.37 -8.30
CA GLU A 390 -39.10 -34.39 -7.36
C GLU A 390 -39.54 -34.84 -5.96
N GLY A 391 -39.02 -34.12 -4.96
CA GLY A 391 -39.81 -33.79 -3.78
C GLY A 391 -39.06 -33.79 -2.46
N SER A 392 -38.68 -32.58 -2.04
CA SER A 392 -38.94 -32.04 -0.69
C SER A 392 -38.21 -32.64 0.53
N CYS A 393 -37.43 -31.78 1.20
CA CYS A 393 -37.11 -31.88 2.64
C CYS A 393 -38.40 -31.84 3.49
N PRO A 394 -38.39 -32.25 4.78
CA PRO A 394 -37.99 -31.28 5.82
C PRO A 394 -37.37 -31.86 7.14
N THR A 395 -36.72 -30.93 7.87
CA THR A 395 -36.62 -30.75 9.35
C THR A 395 -35.92 -31.75 10.28
N GLU A 396 -35.00 -31.15 11.06
CA GLU A 396 -34.78 -31.25 12.51
C GLU A 396 -34.36 -32.59 13.14
N HIS A 397 -33.15 -32.61 13.74
CA HIS A 397 -32.97 -32.66 15.20
C HIS A 397 -31.47 -32.67 15.57
N SER A 398 -31.04 -31.69 16.37
CA SER A 398 -29.94 -31.83 17.33
C SER A 398 -30.49 -32.46 18.62
N PRO A 399 -29.63 -33.03 19.49
CA PRO A 399 -29.23 -32.23 20.66
C PRO A 399 -27.77 -32.41 21.11
N GLU A 400 -27.38 -31.45 21.95
CA GLU A 400 -26.11 -31.24 22.65
C GLU A 400 -25.77 -32.34 23.67
N HIS A 401 -24.48 -32.44 24.04
CA HIS A 401 -24.08 -32.64 25.44
C HIS A 401 -22.69 -32.07 25.75
N LEU A 402 -22.65 -31.27 26.82
CA LEU A 402 -21.52 -30.61 27.51
C LEU A 402 -20.69 -31.59 28.38
N GLY A 403 -19.42 -31.25 28.65
CA GLY A 403 -18.64 -31.90 29.72
C GLY A 403 -17.16 -31.50 29.89
N VAL A 404 -16.91 -30.28 30.38
CA VAL A 404 -15.89 -29.84 31.37
C VAL A 404 -14.59 -30.66 31.61
N GLY A 405 -13.42 -29.98 31.58
CA GLY A 405 -12.43 -30.09 32.68
C GLY A 405 -10.92 -30.10 32.40
N ARG A 406 -10.25 -29.00 32.82
CA ARG A 406 -8.88 -28.85 33.40
C ARG A 406 -7.60 -28.95 32.55
N ASP A 407 -6.85 -27.84 32.57
CA ASP A 407 -5.37 -27.75 32.55
C ASP A 407 -4.74 -28.18 33.90
N PRO A 408 -3.45 -28.56 33.94
CA PRO A 408 -2.37 -27.58 34.20
C PRO A 408 -1.11 -27.78 33.34
N GLY A 409 -0.28 -26.73 33.25
CA GLY A 409 0.84 -26.60 32.32
C GLY A 409 2.18 -27.29 32.69
N GLY A 410 3.17 -27.07 31.82
CA GLY A 410 4.57 -27.43 32.01
C GLY A 410 5.39 -27.28 30.73
N GLU A 411 6.44 -26.46 30.79
CA GLU A 411 7.46 -26.22 29.75
C GLU A 411 8.25 -27.50 29.39
N ALA A 412 8.62 -27.65 28.10
CA ALA A 412 9.99 -27.92 27.63
C ALA A 412 10.01 -28.35 26.14
N ASP A 413 11.02 -27.85 25.45
CA ASP A 413 11.30 -27.94 24.00
C ASP A 413 12.02 -29.27 23.61
N PRO A 414 12.39 -29.54 22.34
CA PRO A 414 11.98 -30.74 21.60
C PRO A 414 13.14 -31.71 21.24
N LEU A 415 12.83 -32.88 20.65
CA LEU A 415 13.55 -33.48 19.50
C LEU A 415 13.00 -34.87 19.05
N SER A 416 12.83 -34.98 17.72
CA SER A 416 13.07 -36.15 16.84
C SER A 416 11.95 -37.17 16.49
N HIS A 417 11.52 -37.04 15.22
CA HIS A 417 11.47 -38.03 14.13
C HIS A 417 10.23 -38.91 13.81
N ARG A 418 9.82 -38.74 12.52
CA ARG A 418 9.11 -39.63 11.56
C ARG A 418 7.60 -39.80 11.77
N SER A 419 6.70 -39.82 10.79
CA SER A 419 6.71 -40.02 9.32
C SER A 419 5.38 -39.42 8.81
N GLY A 420 5.32 -38.52 7.83
CA GLY A 420 5.22 -38.88 6.40
C GLY A 420 3.78 -39.14 5.95
N MET A 421 3.05 -38.11 5.51
CA MET A 421 2.01 -38.21 4.47
C MET A 421 2.00 -36.92 3.63
N ASP A 422 2.38 -37.07 2.37
CA ASP A 422 2.36 -36.05 1.32
C ASP A 422 0.91 -35.65 1.00
N MET A 423 0.59 -34.37 1.21
CA MET A 423 -0.49 -33.69 0.50
C MET A 423 0.15 -32.61 -0.36
N LYS A 424 0.07 -32.77 -1.69
CA LYS A 424 0.58 -31.81 -2.68
C LYS A 424 -0.06 -30.43 -2.45
N ALA A 425 0.66 -29.53 -1.79
CA ALA A 425 0.37 -28.11 -1.77
C ALA A 425 0.78 -27.49 -3.13
N PRO A 426 0.06 -26.48 -3.65
CA PRO A 426 0.43 -25.85 -4.90
C PRO A 426 1.78 -25.14 -4.76
N SER A 427 2.68 -25.48 -5.67
CA SER A 427 4.02 -24.92 -5.88
C SER A 427 3.91 -23.45 -6.31
N ARG A 428 3.64 -22.56 -5.34
CA ARG A 428 3.51 -21.10 -5.55
C ARG A 428 4.29 -20.36 -4.48
N ARG A 429 5.19 -19.47 -4.91
CA ARG A 429 6.03 -18.68 -4.03
C ARG A 429 5.41 -17.30 -3.80
N ARG A 430 5.27 -16.90 -2.53
CA ARG A 430 4.89 -15.54 -2.12
C ARG A 430 6.08 -14.60 -2.36
N ALA A 431 5.86 -13.45 -2.99
CA ALA A 431 6.93 -12.47 -3.23
C ALA A 431 7.48 -11.91 -1.91
N TYR A 432 8.81 -11.82 -1.77
CA TYR A 432 9.49 -11.24 -0.60
C TYR A 432 10.06 -9.86 -0.97
N SER A 433 9.89 -8.88 -0.08
CA SER A 433 10.45 -7.54 -0.23
C SER A 433 11.76 -7.35 0.56
N THR A 434 12.55 -6.35 0.17
CA THR A 434 13.87 -6.01 0.71
C THR A 434 13.85 -5.37 2.10
N THR A 435 12.68 -5.12 2.71
CA THR A 435 12.57 -4.56 4.08
C THR A 435 12.96 -5.55 5.19
N GLN A 436 13.28 -6.80 4.86
CA GLN A 436 13.83 -7.79 5.79
C GLN A 436 15.34 -8.03 5.66
N ILE A 437 16.06 -7.22 4.89
CA ILE A 437 17.54 -7.23 4.92
C ILE A 437 17.97 -6.34 6.10
N SER A 438 17.92 -6.88 7.31
CA SER A 438 18.63 -6.32 8.46
C SER A 438 20.13 -6.46 8.21
N ASP A 439 20.75 -5.41 7.67
CA ASP A 439 22.12 -4.96 7.95
C ASP A 439 22.48 -3.82 7.00
N GLN A 440 22.24 -2.57 7.42
CA GLN A 440 23.02 -1.43 6.92
C GLN A 440 23.30 -0.42 8.03
N GLU A 441 24.57 -0.34 8.40
CA GLU A 441 25.15 0.85 9.04
C GLU A 441 24.87 2.10 8.19
N PRO A 442 24.54 3.24 8.80
CA PRO A 442 24.15 4.44 8.08
C PRO A 442 25.36 5.09 7.40
N ARG A 443 25.47 4.92 6.07
CA ARG A 443 26.39 5.76 5.27
C ARG A 443 25.84 7.19 5.18
N ARG A 444 26.70 8.17 5.48
CA ARG A 444 26.45 9.61 5.26
C ARG A 444 26.01 9.85 3.81
N LYS A 445 24.81 10.40 3.62
CA LYS A 445 24.31 10.88 2.33
C LYS A 445 24.87 12.28 2.04
N VAL A 446 25.32 12.50 0.80
CA VAL A 446 25.64 13.81 0.23
C VAL A 446 24.40 14.34 -0.48
N PRO A 447 24.04 15.63 -0.35
CA PRO A 447 22.84 16.19 -0.99
C PRO A 447 22.95 16.15 -2.52
N THR A 448 21.88 15.76 -3.20
CA THR A 448 21.71 15.86 -4.66
C THR A 448 20.58 16.84 -4.98
N ALA A 449 20.65 17.49 -6.14
CA ALA A 449 19.87 18.69 -6.51
C ALA A 449 18.35 18.50 -6.73
N SER A 450 17.77 17.42 -6.22
CA SER A 450 16.33 17.12 -6.30
C SER A 450 15.60 17.25 -4.95
N ASP A 451 16.25 17.81 -3.91
CA ASP A 451 15.57 18.23 -2.69
C ASP A 451 14.85 19.59 -2.90
N PRO A 452 13.52 19.68 -2.67
CA PRO A 452 12.77 20.92 -2.85
C PRO A 452 13.03 21.83 -1.65
N GLY A 453 14.14 22.57 -1.69
CA GLY A 453 14.53 23.38 -0.55
C GLY A 453 15.79 24.23 -0.70
N THR A 454 16.27 24.53 -1.91
CA THR A 454 17.34 25.54 -2.06
C THR A 454 17.39 26.11 -3.47
N ALA A 455 16.67 27.22 -3.70
CA ALA A 455 17.03 28.19 -4.72
C ALA A 455 16.43 29.54 -4.31
N LEU A 456 17.24 30.34 -3.63
CA LEU A 456 16.98 31.76 -3.44
C LEU A 456 18.13 32.51 -4.10
N VAL A 457 18.03 32.79 -5.40
CA VAL A 457 18.80 33.85 -6.05
C VAL A 457 17.95 34.54 -7.11
N LYS A 458 17.95 35.87 -7.00
CA LYS A 458 17.33 36.90 -7.85
C LYS A 458 17.99 36.95 -9.24
N ASN A 459 17.20 37.21 -10.28
CA ASN A 459 17.39 38.39 -11.14
C ASN A 459 16.27 38.60 -12.17
N PRO A 460 16.11 39.83 -12.69
CA PRO A 460 14.84 40.40 -13.11
C PRO A 460 14.62 40.28 -14.62
N LEU A 461 13.39 40.02 -15.05
CA LEU A 461 13.01 40.13 -16.46
C LEU A 461 12.08 41.32 -16.68
N ARG A 462 12.53 42.13 -17.63
CA ARG A 462 12.05 43.45 -18.04
C ARG A 462 10.63 43.37 -18.59
N LYS A 463 9.82 44.36 -18.24
CA LYS A 463 8.59 44.70 -18.96
C LYS A 463 8.95 45.17 -20.37
N THR A 464 8.36 44.56 -21.39
CA THR A 464 8.30 45.12 -22.75
C THR A 464 6.98 45.84 -22.93
N HIS A 465 7.07 47.12 -23.28
CA HIS A 465 5.98 48.05 -23.48
C HIS A 465 5.37 47.86 -24.87
N LEU A 466 4.04 48.00 -24.95
CA LEU A 466 3.25 48.14 -26.17
C LEU A 466 3.67 49.40 -26.94
N GLN A 467 4.04 49.29 -28.21
CA GLN A 467 3.70 50.22 -29.29
C GLN A 467 4.20 49.68 -30.63
N ASP A 468 3.42 49.98 -31.68
CA ASP A 468 3.68 49.87 -33.11
C ASP A 468 3.55 48.48 -33.76
N LEU A 469 2.36 48.15 -34.28
CA LEU A 469 1.91 48.64 -35.59
C LEU A 469 0.43 48.28 -35.86
N GLN A 470 -0.27 49.28 -36.40
CA GLN A 470 -1.68 49.33 -36.76
C GLN A 470 -2.01 48.57 -38.06
N GLN A 471 -3.34 48.48 -38.29
CA GLN A 471 -4.09 48.20 -39.53
C GLN A 471 -4.30 46.70 -39.80
N VAL A 472 -5.53 46.17 -39.91
CA VAL A 472 -6.71 46.67 -40.66
C VAL A 472 -8.02 46.18 -39.99
N SER A 473 -9.07 47.01 -40.01
CA SER A 473 -10.45 46.79 -39.51
C SER A 473 -11.20 45.62 -40.20
N PRO A 474 -12.35 45.14 -39.66
CA PRO A 474 -13.63 45.82 -39.90
C PRO A 474 -14.61 45.89 -38.69
N GLU A 475 -15.71 46.57 -38.96
CA GLU A 475 -16.76 47.25 -38.17
C GLU A 475 -17.58 46.49 -37.09
N PRO A 476 -18.31 47.25 -36.23
CA PRO A 476 -19.16 46.74 -35.16
C PRO A 476 -20.62 46.54 -35.60
N TRP A 477 -21.31 45.55 -35.02
CA TRP A 477 -22.75 45.39 -35.14
C TRP A 477 -23.41 45.50 -33.76
N GLN A 478 -24.19 46.56 -33.61
CA GLN A 478 -25.28 46.81 -32.67
C GLN A 478 -26.21 47.71 -33.50
N VAL A 479 -27.51 47.47 -33.73
CA VAL A 479 -28.62 47.35 -32.77
C VAL A 479 -29.91 47.01 -33.56
N ASP A 480 -30.78 46.19 -32.93
CA ASP A 480 -32.26 46.03 -32.96
C ASP A 480 -33.12 46.08 -34.24
N PHE A 481 -34.12 45.19 -34.34
CA PHE A 481 -35.54 45.44 -33.96
C PHE A 481 -36.44 44.24 -34.35
N GLN A 482 -37.37 43.92 -33.44
CA GLN A 482 -38.60 43.08 -33.56
C GLN A 482 -38.50 41.57 -33.74
#